data_AF-A0A392RHX0-F1
#
_entry.id   AF-A0A392RHX0-F1
#
_cell.length_a   1.000
_cell.length_b   1.000
_cell.length_c   1.000
_cell.angle_alpha   90.00
_cell.angle_beta   90.00
_cell.angle_gamma   90.00
#
_symmetry.space_group_name_H-M   'P 1'
#
loop_
_entity.id
_entity.type
_entity.pdbx_description
1 polymer ?
#
loop_
_entity_poly.entity_id
_entity_poly.type
_entity_poly.pdbx_seq_one_letter_code
_entity_poly.pdbx_strand_id
1 'polypeptide(L)' 'MAEQIPYGVAESLVNRLASAAFREFGRIYGVMDELERLKKTVESIRAVLLDAEEKQEQSHAV' A
#
# COMPACT_ATOMS: atom_id res chain seq x y z
N MET A 1 12.70 10.11 -5.84
CA MET A 1 13.16 8.97 -6.67
C MET A 1 13.38 7.70 -5.85
N ALA A 2 14.00 7.77 -4.67
CA ALA A 2 14.24 6.58 -3.85
C ALA A 2 12.92 5.99 -3.28
N GLU A 3 11.93 6.85 -3.00
CA GLU A 3 10.64 6.44 -2.43
C GLU A 3 9.67 5.86 -3.49
N GLN A 4 9.98 5.99 -4.78
CA GLN A 4 9.14 5.45 -5.86
C GLN A 4 9.09 3.93 -5.87
N ILE A 5 10.20 3.26 -5.52
CA ILE A 5 10.25 1.79 -5.43
C ILE A 5 9.35 1.27 -4.29
N PRO A 6 9.54 1.69 -3.03
CA PRO A 6 8.67 1.24 -1.94
C PRO A 6 7.21 1.69 -2.15
N TYR A 7 6.96 2.86 -2.75
CA TYR A 7 5.61 3.31 -3.10
C TYR A 7 4.95 2.36 -4.09
N GLY A 8 5.62 2.01 -5.20
CA GLY A 8 5.10 1.08 -6.20
C GLY A 8 4.84 -0.31 -5.64
N VAL A 9 5.70 -0.79 -4.72
CA VAL A 9 5.45 -2.04 -3.98
C VAL A 9 4.18 -1.92 -3.15
N ALA A 10 4.03 -0.87 -2.33
CA ALA A 10 2.85 -0.67 -1.49
C ALA A 10 1.55 -0.54 -2.31
N GLU A 11 1.58 0.18 -3.44
CA GLU A 11 0.48 0.27 -4.39
C GLU A 11 0.09 -1.09 -4.96
N SER A 12 1.08 -1.87 -5.41
CA SER A 12 0.84 -3.21 -5.95
C SER A 12 0.19 -4.17 -4.94
N LEU A 13 0.60 -4.08 -3.66
CA LEU A 13 0.01 -4.88 -2.59
C LEU A 13 -1.44 -4.48 -2.31
N VAL A 14 -1.74 -3.17 -2.28
CA VAL A 14 -3.12 -2.67 -2.08
C VAL A 14 -4.04 -3.20 -3.17
N ASN A 15 -3.59 -3.17 -4.43
CA ASN A 15 -4.34 -3.70 -5.57
C ASN A 15 -4.57 -5.22 -5.46
N ARG A 16 -3.55 -5.97 -5.04
CA ARG A 16 -3.68 -7.43 -4.81
C ARG A 16 -4.66 -7.74 -3.68
N LEU A 17 -4.58 -7.03 -2.55
CA LEU A 17 -5.47 -7.22 -1.40
C LEU A 17 -6.91 -6.80 -1.71
N ALA A 18 -7.11 -5.83 -2.59
CA ALA A 18 -8.43 -5.42 -3.07
C ALA A 18 -9.02 -6.38 -4.13
N SER A 19 -8.20 -7.29 -4.69
CA SER A 19 -8.63 -8.17 -5.78
C SER A 19 -9.71 -9.15 -5.35
N ALA A 20 -10.59 -9.52 -6.28
CA ALA A 20 -11.67 -10.46 -6.03
C ALA A 20 -11.15 -11.82 -5.53
N ALA A 21 -10.07 -12.32 -6.14
CA ALA A 21 -9.44 -13.59 -5.76
C ALA A 21 -8.95 -13.60 -4.30
N PHE A 22 -8.28 -12.53 -3.85
CA PHE A 22 -7.83 -12.43 -2.45
C PHE A 22 -8.99 -12.29 -1.46
N ARG A 23 -10.05 -11.56 -1.83
CA ARG A 23 -11.25 -11.47 -0.99
C ARG A 23 -12.01 -12.79 -0.92
N GLU A 24 -12.03 -13.57 -2.00
CA GLU A 24 -12.60 -14.91 -1.99
C GLU A 24 -11.79 -15.87 -1.12
N PHE A 25 -10.46 -15.86 -1.25
CA PHE A 25 -9.57 -16.58 -0.34
C PHE A 25 -9.85 -16.22 1.12
N GLY A 26 -9.91 -14.92 1.45
CA GLY A 26 -10.20 -14.48 2.81
C GLY A 26 -11.53 -15.01 3.35
N ARG A 27 -12.57 -15.10 2.50
CA ARG A 27 -13.87 -15.67 2.89
C ARG A 27 -13.80 -17.17 3.12
N ILE A 28 -13.14 -17.92 2.23
CA ILE A 28 -13.01 -19.38 2.33
C ILE A 28 -12.26 -19.76 3.61
N TYR A 29 -11.22 -19.02 3.96
CA TYR A 29 -10.37 -19.30 5.10
C TYR A 29 -10.75 -18.53 6.37
N GLY A 30 -11.79 -17.69 6.33
CA GLY A 30 -12.27 -16.94 7.48
C GLY A 30 -11.34 -15.83 8.00
N VAL A 31 -10.46 -15.30 7.15
CA VAL A 31 -9.43 -14.30 7.50
C VAL A 31 -9.70 -12.90 6.92
N MET A 32 -10.97 -12.57 6.68
CA MET A 32 -11.34 -11.30 6.04
C MET A 32 -10.95 -10.07 6.86
N ASP A 33 -11.03 -10.17 8.19
CA ASP A 33 -10.71 -9.06 9.08
C ASP A 33 -9.21 -8.77 9.10
N GLU A 34 -8.38 -9.82 9.07
CA GLU A 34 -6.92 -9.74 8.97
C GLU A 34 -6.49 -9.15 7.63
N LEU A 35 -7.11 -9.58 6.53
CA LEU A 35 -6.82 -9.02 5.20
C LEU A 35 -7.20 -7.54 5.10
N GLU A 36 -8.33 -7.14 5.68
CA GLU A 36 -8.74 -5.74 5.72
C GLU A 36 -7.80 -4.89 6.59
N ARG A 37 -7.35 -5.41 7.73
CA ARG A 37 -6.35 -4.75 8.58
C ARG A 37 -5.00 -4.61 7.87
N LEU A 38 -4.56 -5.66 7.17
CA LEU A 38 -3.33 -5.63 6.39
C LEU A 38 -3.43 -4.58 5.28
N LYS A 39 -4.53 -4.56 4.53
CA LYS A 39 -4.78 -3.55 3.49
C LYS A 39 -4.67 -2.13 4.05
N LYS A 40 -5.38 -1.82 5.14
CA LYS A 40 -5.31 -0.49 5.78
C LYS A 40 -3.91 -0.10 6.24
N THR A 41 -3.14 -1.07 6.73
CA THR A 41 -1.75 -0.86 7.14
C THR A 41 -0.87 -0.50 5.94
N VAL A 42 -1.00 -1.25 4.84
CA VAL A 42 -0.25 -0.97 3.60
C VAL A 42 -0.70 0.36 2.97
N GLU A 43 -1.99 0.70 3.02
CA GLU A 43 -2.48 2.02 2.59
C GLU A 43 -1.86 3.17 3.40
N SER A 44 -1.73 2.99 4.71
CA SER A 44 -1.09 3.99 5.58
C SER A 44 0.40 4.16 5.26
N ILE A 45 1.11 3.05 5.02
CA ILE A 45 2.52 3.09 4.58
C ILE A 45 2.64 3.82 3.23
N ARG A 46 1.77 3.49 2.27
CA ARG A 46 1.76 4.14 0.94
C ARG A 46 1.57 5.65 1.05
N ALA A 47 0.68 6.11 1.93
CA ALA A 47 0.47 7.53 2.17
C ALA A 47 1.73 8.23 2.71
N VAL A 48 2.40 7.62 3.70
CA VAL A 48 3.66 8.17 4.24
C VAL A 48 4.77 8.21 3.19
N LEU A 49 4.85 7.21 2.31
CA LEU A 49 5.81 7.19 1.21
C LEU A 49 5.52 8.27 0.16
N LEU A 50 4.25 8.56 -0.12
CA LEU A 50 3.86 9.67 -0.99
C LEU A 50 4.31 11.01 -0.39
N ASP A 51 4.00 11.24 0.89
CA ASP A 51 4.43 12.43 1.62
C ASP A 51 5.97 12.58 1.63
N ALA A 52 6.70 11.46 1.67
CA ALA A 52 8.16 11.45 1.65
C ALA A 52 8.72 11.82 0.26
N GLU A 53 8.14 11.31 -0.82
CA GLU A 53 8.54 11.67 -2.20
C GLU A 53 8.28 13.17 -2.46
N GLU A 54 7.10 13.68 -2.10
CA GLU A 54 6.75 15.11 -2.28
C GLU A 54 7.73 16.03 -1.52
N LYS A 55 8.09 15.68 -0.28
CA LYS A 55 9.07 16.44 0.51
C LYS A 55 10.49 16.36 -0.07
N GLN A 56 10.87 15.21 -0.62
CA GLN A 56 12.16 15.04 -1.28
C GLN A 56 12.24 15.91 -2.55
N GLU A 57 11.19 15.92 -3.37
CA GLU A 57 11.12 16.78 -4.55
C GLU A 57 11.19 18.27 -4.18
N GLN A 58 10.44 18.71 -3.17
CA GLN A 58 10.49 20.10 -2.69
C GLN A 58 11.86 20.49 -2.14
N SER A 59 12.53 19.60 -1.40
CA SER A 59 13.86 19.86 -0.85
C SER A 59 14.94 19.93 -1.93
N HIS A 60 14.76 19.27 -3.07
CA HIS A 60 15.70 19.25 -4.19
C HIS A 60 15.44 20.36 -5.22
N ALA A 61 14.33 21.10 -5.08
CA ALA A 61 13.97 22.22 -5.95
C ALA A 61 14.59 23.57 -5.52
N VAL A 62 15.59 23.56 -4.62
CA VAL A 62 16.28 24.74 -4.06
C VAL A 62 17.68 24.88 -4.63
#